data_AF-A0AAW5A7K2-F1
#
_entry.id   AF-A0AAW5A7K2-F1
#
_cell.length_a   1.000
_cell.length_b   1.000
_cell.length_c   1.000
_cell.angle_alpha   90.00
_cell.angle_beta   90.00
_cell.angle_gamma   90.00
#
_symmetry.space_group_name_H-M   'P 1'
#
loop_
_entity.id
_entity.type
_entity.pdbx_description
1 polymer ?
#
loop_
_entity_poly.entity_id
_entity_poly.type
_entity_poly.pdbx_seq_one_letter_code
_entity_poly.pdbx_strand_id
1 'polypeptide(L)'
;MEGLLLVLSLVVWAVVWFFVVKKRGNLSRVAGNLVGAIVGLIVATVVVAILAPERTEAQKQAQATIERDSQVAKERAEAVRQAQEESAIKEAPSEAIDQITLIYLKHKIYADNSVLCTPKVIGNRSYIGCVGQGLSGTSAPQVWEYVEGKFKSINGTASGVASTRFSNEGVIEESPLPLPADIDVSAIVEKFKS
;
A
#
# COMPACT_ATOMS: atom_id res chain seq x y z
N MET A 1 24.04 -28.92 26.21
CA MET A 1 23.36 -30.10 25.62
C MET A 1 23.46 -30.14 24.10
N GLU A 2 23.43 -29.00 23.41
CA GLU A 2 23.52 -28.93 21.93
C GLU A 2 24.81 -29.54 21.35
N GLY A 3 25.97 -29.30 21.98
CA GLY A 3 27.24 -29.91 21.54
C GLY A 3 27.27 -31.44 21.63
N LEU A 4 26.59 -32.03 22.62
CA LEU A 4 26.50 -33.49 22.77
C LEU A 4 25.60 -34.11 21.69
N LEU A 5 24.49 -33.44 21.36
CA LEU A 5 23.55 -33.87 20.32
C LEU A 5 24.18 -33.79 18.92
N LEU A 6 25.00 -32.77 18.65
CA LEU A 6 25.75 -32.67 17.40
C LEU A 6 26.79 -33.80 17.26
N VAL A 7 27.50 -34.11 18.35
CA VAL A 7 28.47 -35.23 18.36
C VAL A 7 27.77 -36.57 18.15
N LEU A 8 26.64 -36.82 18.85
CA LEU A 8 25.85 -38.04 18.66
C LEU A 8 25.28 -38.14 17.24
N SER A 9 24.81 -37.04 16.67
CA SER A 9 24.30 -36.96 15.30
C SER A 9 25.38 -37.33 14.27
N LEU A 10 26.60 -36.80 14.43
CA LEU A 10 27.75 -37.13 13.57
C LEU A 10 28.18 -38.60 13.70
N VAL A 11 28.11 -39.17 14.90
CA VAL A 11 28.41 -40.59 15.14
C VAL A 11 27.37 -41.49 14.46
N VAL A 12 26.08 -41.20 14.61
CA VAL A 12 24.99 -41.94 13.94
C VAL A 12 25.13 -41.82 12.42
N TRP A 13 25.42 -40.62 11.91
CA TRP A 13 25.66 -40.38 10.50
C TRP A 13 26.81 -41.24 9.95
N ALA A 14 27.96 -41.24 10.63
CA ALA A 14 29.14 -41.99 10.22
C ALA A 14 28.91 -43.52 10.24
N VAL A 15 28.18 -44.03 11.24
CA VAL A 15 27.85 -45.45 11.36
C VAL A 15 26.90 -45.90 10.24
N VAL A 16 25.85 -45.12 9.95
CA VAL A 16 24.89 -45.41 8.87
C VAL A 16 25.59 -45.33 7.52
N TRP A 17 26.38 -44.29 7.28
CA TRP A 17 27.18 -44.12 6.07
C TRP A 17 28.11 -45.33 5.84
N PHE A 18 28.86 -45.74 6.87
CA PHE A 18 29.77 -46.88 6.79
C PHE A 18 29.03 -48.18 6.43
N PHE A 19 27.86 -48.44 7.04
CA PHE A 19 27.05 -49.62 6.73
C PHE A 19 26.51 -49.61 5.30
N VAL A 20 26.03 -48.47 4.80
CA VAL A 20 25.53 -48.34 3.42
C VAL A 20 26.66 -48.54 2.41
N VAL A 21 27.83 -47.93 2.64
CA VAL A 21 29.01 -48.07 1.77
C VAL A 21 29.57 -49.50 1.79
N LYS A 22 29.52 -50.19 2.94
CA LYS A 22 29.94 -51.59 3.09
C LYS A 22 28.98 -52.57 2.40
N LYS A 23 27.67 -52.27 2.38
CA LYS A 23 26.62 -53.13 1.79
C LYS A 23 26.22 -52.72 0.37
N ARG A 24 27.02 -51.89 -0.32
CA ARG A 24 26.71 -51.23 -1.60
C ARG A 24 26.46 -52.13 -2.83
N GLY A 25 26.58 -53.46 -2.71
CA GLY A 25 26.27 -54.41 -3.78
C GLY A 25 26.97 -54.06 -5.10
N ASN A 26 26.18 -53.88 -6.17
CA ASN A 26 26.64 -53.60 -7.54
C ASN A 26 26.80 -52.10 -7.86
N LEU A 27 26.65 -51.20 -6.88
CA LEU A 27 26.81 -49.76 -7.12
C LEU A 27 28.30 -49.37 -7.25
N SER A 28 28.56 -48.43 -8.16
CA SER A 28 29.88 -47.79 -8.27
C SER A 28 30.28 -47.11 -6.95
N ARG A 29 31.59 -47.01 -6.68
CA ARG A 29 32.11 -46.36 -5.45
C ARG A 29 31.53 -44.97 -5.22
N VAL A 30 31.36 -44.19 -6.29
CA VAL A 30 30.83 -42.83 -6.24
C VAL A 30 29.35 -42.82 -5.88
N ALA A 31 28.54 -43.67 -6.54
CA ALA A 31 27.11 -43.74 -6.28
C ALA A 31 26.79 -44.27 -4.87
N GLY A 32 27.55 -45.28 -4.39
CA GLY A 32 27.39 -45.80 -3.03
C GLY A 32 27.71 -44.78 -1.93
N ASN A 33 28.73 -43.94 -2.13
CA ASN A 33 29.07 -42.86 -1.19
C ASN A 33 28.00 -41.76 -1.15
N LEU A 34 27.45 -41.38 -2.31
CA LEU A 34 26.41 -40.36 -2.40
C LEU A 34 25.11 -40.81 -1.70
N VAL A 35 24.67 -42.04 -1.96
CA VAL A 35 23.48 -42.62 -1.32
C VAL A 35 23.68 -42.76 0.19
N GLY A 36 24.85 -43.23 0.62
CA GLY A 36 25.18 -43.32 2.06
C GLY A 36 25.17 -41.96 2.76
N ALA A 37 25.66 -40.91 2.11
CA ALA A 37 25.71 -39.56 2.70
C ALA A 37 24.31 -38.96 2.86
N ILE A 38 23.45 -39.12 1.85
CA ILE A 38 22.06 -38.63 1.86
C ILE A 38 21.25 -39.39 2.92
N VAL A 39 21.31 -40.73 2.92
CA VAL A 39 20.58 -41.56 3.90
C VAL A 39 21.08 -41.30 5.32
N GLY A 40 22.40 -41.20 5.50
CA GLY A 40 22.98 -40.83 6.79
C GLY A 40 22.48 -39.48 7.29
N LEU A 41 22.41 -38.47 6.42
CA LEU A 41 21.97 -37.12 6.78
C LEU A 41 20.50 -37.11 7.22
N ILE A 42 19.63 -37.82 6.49
CA ILE A 42 18.20 -37.93 6.81
C ILE A 42 18.00 -38.63 8.16
N VAL A 43 18.73 -39.72 8.44
CA VAL A 43 18.63 -40.41 9.72
C VAL A 43 19.13 -39.51 10.86
N ALA A 44 20.22 -38.80 10.64
CA ALA A 44 20.79 -37.88 11.62
C ALA A 44 19.84 -36.72 11.96
N THR A 45 19.14 -36.14 10.99
CA THR A 45 18.15 -35.08 11.24
C THR A 45 16.91 -35.59 11.98
N VAL A 46 16.43 -36.79 11.64
CA VAL A 46 15.30 -37.43 12.36
C VAL A 46 15.66 -37.72 13.81
N VAL A 47 16.86 -38.25 14.07
CA VAL A 47 17.35 -38.52 15.43
C VAL A 47 17.48 -37.23 16.24
N VAL A 48 18.00 -36.16 15.64
CA VAL A 48 18.07 -34.85 16.31
C VAL A 48 16.68 -34.29 16.59
N ALA A 49 15.70 -34.46 15.69
CA ALA A 49 14.33 -34.00 15.92
C ALA A 49 13.63 -34.75 17.06
N ILE A 50 13.91 -36.06 17.22
CA ILE A 50 13.36 -36.88 18.30
C ILE A 50 14.05 -36.61 19.65
N LEU A 51 15.36 -36.39 19.64
CA LEU A 51 16.16 -36.13 20.85
C LEU A 51 16.22 -34.65 21.23
N ALA A 52 15.74 -33.76 20.36
CA ALA A 52 15.67 -32.34 20.67
C ALA A 52 14.76 -32.15 21.89
N PRO A 53 15.24 -31.49 22.95
CA PRO A 53 14.41 -31.23 24.11
C PRO A 53 13.19 -30.40 23.68
N GLU A 54 12.00 -30.80 24.12
CA GLU A 54 10.82 -29.95 23.98
C GLU A 54 11.15 -28.56 24.54
N ARG A 55 10.80 -27.51 23.78
CA ARG A 55 10.97 -26.13 24.27
C ARG A 55 10.28 -26.02 25.62
N THR A 56 11.02 -25.55 26.62
CA THR A 56 10.48 -25.36 27.96
C THR A 56 9.31 -24.37 27.93
N GLU A 57 8.40 -24.49 28.90
CA GLU A 57 7.30 -23.53 29.10
C GLU A 57 7.80 -22.07 29.03
N ALA A 58 8.95 -21.80 29.66
CA ALA A 58 9.62 -20.50 29.65
C ALA A 58 10.04 -20.05 28.23
N GLN A 59 10.55 -20.96 27.39
CA GLN A 59 10.91 -20.66 26.00
C GLN A 59 9.69 -20.43 25.12
N LYS A 60 8.61 -21.22 25.32
CA LYS A 60 7.34 -21.03 24.60
C LYS A 60 6.72 -19.68 24.92
N GLN A 61 6.73 -19.29 26.21
CA GLN A 61 6.23 -17.98 26.65
C GLN A 61 7.08 -16.83 26.12
N ALA A 62 8.41 -16.93 26.18
CA ALA A 62 9.29 -15.89 25.63
C ALA A 62 9.06 -15.67 24.13
N GLN A 63 8.86 -16.75 23.38
CA GLN A 63 8.65 -16.68 21.93
C GLN A 63 7.27 -16.12 21.56
N ALA A 64 6.23 -16.49 22.31
CA ALA A 64 4.89 -15.91 22.16
C ALA A 64 4.87 -14.40 22.46
N THR A 65 5.68 -13.95 23.42
CA THR A 65 5.83 -12.50 23.72
C THR A 65 6.54 -11.77 22.59
N ILE A 66 7.65 -12.32 22.07
CA ILE A 66 8.36 -11.72 20.92
C ILE A 66 7.44 -11.61 19.70
N GLU A 67 6.65 -12.64 19.44
CA GLU A 67 5.74 -12.67 18.30
C GLU A 67 4.62 -11.61 18.46
N ARG A 68 4.03 -11.51 19.65
CA ARG A 68 3.05 -10.47 20.00
C ARG A 68 3.64 -9.07 19.85
N ASP A 69 4.83 -8.83 20.40
CA ASP A 69 5.50 -7.53 20.35
C ASP A 69 5.84 -7.16 18.90
N SER A 70 6.22 -8.14 18.08
CA SER A 70 6.47 -7.93 16.64
C SER A 70 5.20 -7.57 15.87
N GLN A 71 4.05 -8.14 16.24
CA GLN A 71 2.76 -7.80 15.64
C GLN A 71 2.33 -6.39 16.04
N VAL A 72 2.41 -6.06 17.33
CA VAL A 72 2.11 -4.72 17.84
C VAL A 72 3.01 -3.66 17.18
N ALA A 73 4.30 -3.97 16.99
CA ALA A 73 5.22 -3.06 16.31
C ALA A 73 4.84 -2.85 14.83
N LYS A 74 4.41 -3.90 14.13
CA LYS A 74 3.95 -3.81 12.73
C LYS A 74 2.66 -3.00 12.61
N GLU A 75 1.66 -3.31 13.43
CA GLU A 75 0.38 -2.58 13.46
C GLU A 75 0.61 -1.09 13.77
N ARG A 76 1.50 -0.79 14.73
CA ARG A 76 1.85 0.60 15.05
C ARG A 76 2.59 1.28 13.90
N ALA A 77 3.47 0.58 13.19
CA ALA A 77 4.17 1.13 12.03
C ALA A 77 3.21 1.41 10.86
N GLU A 78 2.24 0.51 10.61
CA GLU A 78 1.20 0.72 9.61
C GLU A 78 0.28 1.88 9.98
N ALA A 79 -0.14 1.98 11.24
CA ALA A 79 -0.94 3.10 11.74
C ALA A 79 -0.20 4.44 11.63
N VAL A 80 1.11 4.47 11.94
CA VAL A 80 1.94 5.67 11.76
C VAL A 80 2.06 6.03 10.28
N ARG A 81 2.22 5.04 9.39
CA ARG A 81 2.29 5.28 7.94
C ARG A 81 0.97 5.83 7.40
N GLN A 82 -0.15 5.25 7.82
CA GLN A 82 -1.49 5.74 7.45
C GLN A 82 -1.74 7.15 7.99
N ALA A 83 -1.38 7.44 9.23
CA ALA A 83 -1.49 8.79 9.80
C ALA A 83 -0.58 9.80 9.09
N GLN A 84 0.60 9.37 8.62
CA GLN A 84 1.49 10.20 7.81
C GLN A 84 0.91 10.46 6.42
N GLU A 85 0.30 9.45 5.79
CA GLU A 85 -0.36 9.56 4.48
C GLU A 85 -1.60 10.45 4.57
N GLU A 86 -2.38 10.34 5.65
CA GLU A 86 -3.52 11.21 5.94
C GLU A 86 -3.10 12.65 6.28
N SER A 87 -2.00 12.84 7.02
CA SER A 87 -1.43 14.18 7.27
C SER A 87 -0.74 14.80 6.05
N ALA A 88 -0.48 14.02 5.01
CA ALA A 88 0.01 14.50 3.72
C ALA A 88 -1.13 15.03 2.82
N ILE A 89 -2.40 14.82 3.19
CA ILE A 89 -3.56 15.33 2.45
C ILE A 89 -3.69 16.81 2.75
N LYS A 90 -3.04 17.60 1.92
CA LYS A 90 -3.06 19.05 1.99
C LYS A 90 -4.08 19.59 1.01
N GLU A 91 -4.60 20.77 1.33
CA GLU A 91 -5.31 21.59 0.35
C GLU A 91 -4.46 21.74 -0.92
N ALA A 92 -5.14 21.88 -2.06
CA ALA A 92 -4.47 22.09 -3.32
C ALA A 92 -3.54 23.31 -3.19
N PRO A 93 -2.29 23.21 -3.67
CA PRO A 93 -1.31 24.27 -3.50
C PRO A 93 -1.79 25.54 -4.23
N SER A 94 -1.34 26.70 -3.77
CA SER A 94 -1.75 27.99 -4.34
C SER A 94 -1.51 28.06 -5.85
N GLU A 95 -0.42 27.47 -6.34
CA GLU A 95 -0.11 27.39 -7.76
C GLU A 95 -1.18 26.64 -8.57
N ALA A 96 -1.79 25.60 -7.98
CA ALA A 96 -2.87 24.85 -8.62
C ALA A 96 -4.18 25.67 -8.67
N ILE A 97 -4.48 26.43 -7.61
CA ILE A 97 -5.64 27.32 -7.55
C ILE A 97 -5.50 28.44 -8.60
N ASP A 98 -4.31 29.03 -8.71
CA ASP A 98 -4.01 30.04 -9.71
C ASP A 98 -4.14 29.48 -11.12
N GLN A 99 -3.61 28.28 -11.36
CA GLN A 99 -3.68 27.61 -12.65
C GLN A 99 -5.13 27.36 -13.09
N ILE A 100 -5.97 26.77 -12.24
CA ILE A 100 -7.37 26.53 -12.60
C ILE A 100 -8.15 27.84 -12.73
N THR A 101 -7.89 28.84 -11.88
CA THR A 101 -8.50 30.17 -12.00
C THR A 101 -8.18 30.81 -13.35
N LEU A 102 -6.92 30.76 -13.79
CA LEU A 102 -6.48 31.25 -15.10
C LEU A 102 -7.17 30.51 -16.26
N ILE A 103 -7.40 29.20 -16.14
CA ILE A 103 -8.15 28.43 -17.14
C ILE A 103 -9.58 28.95 -17.26
N TYR A 104 -10.27 29.19 -16.13
CA TYR A 104 -11.62 29.76 -16.12
C TYR A 104 -11.68 31.15 -16.77
N LEU A 105 -10.69 32.01 -16.48
CA LEU A 105 -10.59 33.35 -17.04
C LEU A 105 -10.29 33.31 -18.55
N LYS A 106 -9.33 32.48 -18.97
CA LYS A 106 -8.93 32.29 -20.39
C LYS A 106 -10.11 31.88 -21.26
N HIS A 107 -10.93 30.95 -20.78
CA HIS A 107 -12.08 30.42 -21.51
C HIS A 107 -13.38 31.18 -21.26
N LYS A 108 -13.34 32.25 -20.45
CA LYS A 108 -14.49 33.11 -20.13
C LYS A 108 -15.70 32.31 -19.66
N ILE A 109 -15.49 31.33 -18.78
CA ILE A 109 -16.58 30.47 -18.25
C ILE A 109 -17.64 31.32 -17.54
N TYR A 110 -17.19 32.35 -16.83
CA TYR A 110 -18.05 33.32 -16.16
C TYR A 110 -17.79 34.73 -16.73
N ALA A 111 -18.16 34.96 -18.00
CA ALA A 111 -17.76 36.16 -18.74
C ALA A 111 -18.05 37.51 -18.05
N ASP A 112 -19.15 37.60 -17.30
CA ASP A 112 -19.59 38.84 -16.63
C ASP A 112 -19.37 38.82 -15.11
N ASN A 113 -18.77 37.76 -14.56
CA ASN A 113 -18.59 37.58 -13.12
C ASN A 113 -17.11 37.34 -12.78
N SER A 114 -16.73 37.65 -11.54
CA SER A 114 -15.43 37.28 -11.02
C SER A 114 -15.35 35.77 -10.80
N VAL A 115 -14.22 35.15 -11.13
CA VAL A 115 -13.98 33.73 -10.82
C VAL A 115 -13.40 33.63 -9.42
N LEU A 116 -14.05 32.86 -8.54
CA LEU A 116 -13.51 32.52 -7.22
C LEU A 116 -13.35 31.00 -7.12
N CYS A 117 -12.10 30.54 -7.04
CA CYS A 117 -11.76 29.14 -6.80
C CYS A 117 -11.20 28.99 -5.38
N THR A 118 -11.78 28.08 -4.60
CA THR A 118 -11.38 27.84 -3.20
C THR A 118 -10.98 26.38 -3.01
N PRO A 119 -9.85 26.08 -2.35
CA PRO A 119 -9.47 24.73 -2.01
C PRO A 119 -10.21 24.27 -0.74
N LYS A 120 -10.53 22.98 -0.65
CA LYS A 120 -10.95 22.32 0.60
C LYS A 120 -10.49 20.87 0.60
N VAL A 121 -10.06 20.38 1.76
CA VAL A 121 -9.92 18.94 1.99
C VAL A 121 -11.26 18.40 2.50
N ILE A 122 -11.79 17.37 1.84
CA ILE A 122 -13.03 16.69 2.23
C ILE A 122 -12.75 15.19 2.27
N GLY A 123 -12.85 14.59 3.46
CA GLY A 123 -12.39 13.22 3.67
C GLY A 123 -10.88 13.13 3.44
N ASN A 124 -10.47 12.21 2.57
CA ASN A 124 -9.06 11.98 2.23
C ASN A 124 -8.66 12.55 0.85
N ARG A 125 -9.37 13.59 0.37
CA ARG A 125 -9.16 14.14 -0.97
C ARG A 125 -9.11 15.67 -0.94
N SER A 126 -8.32 16.22 -1.85
CA SER A 126 -8.16 17.65 -2.04
C SER A 126 -9.06 18.12 -3.18
N TYR A 127 -9.95 19.07 -2.91
CA TYR A 127 -10.90 19.58 -3.87
C TYR A 127 -10.72 21.07 -4.09
N ILE A 128 -11.10 21.54 -5.28
CA ILE A 128 -11.21 22.94 -5.61
C ILE A 128 -12.61 23.21 -6.14
N GLY A 129 -13.33 24.13 -5.50
CA GLY A 129 -14.64 24.59 -5.97
C GLY A 129 -14.51 25.97 -6.60
N CYS A 130 -14.91 26.09 -7.86
CA CYS A 130 -14.90 27.33 -8.62
C CYS A 130 -16.32 27.85 -8.87
N VAL A 131 -16.58 29.10 -8.46
CA VAL A 131 -17.85 29.80 -8.65
C VAL A 131 -17.64 31.10 -9.42
N GLY A 132 -18.67 31.54 -10.13
CA GLY A 132 -18.78 32.90 -10.65
C GLY A 132 -19.48 33.77 -9.63
N GLN A 133 -18.83 34.86 -9.19
CA GLN A 133 -19.36 35.82 -8.24
C GLN A 133 -19.64 37.15 -8.94
N GLY A 134 -20.91 37.56 -8.96
CA GLY A 134 -21.32 38.82 -9.59
C GLY A 134 -22.51 39.47 -8.89
N LEU A 135 -23.05 40.52 -9.51
CA LEU A 135 -24.14 41.33 -8.94
C LEU A 135 -25.45 40.55 -8.80
N SER A 136 -25.67 39.54 -9.64
CA SER A 136 -26.85 38.65 -9.60
C SER A 136 -26.73 37.50 -8.60
N GLY A 137 -25.63 37.42 -7.85
CA GLY A 137 -25.33 36.36 -6.91
C GLY A 137 -24.21 35.43 -7.35
N THR A 138 -24.05 34.34 -6.62
CA THR A 138 -22.99 33.32 -6.84
C THR A 138 -23.54 32.17 -7.67
N SER A 139 -22.79 31.74 -8.69
CA SER A 139 -23.17 30.58 -9.49
C SER A 139 -23.10 29.28 -8.68
N ALA A 140 -23.74 28.21 -9.19
CA ALA A 140 -23.49 26.88 -8.65
C ALA A 140 -21.99 26.52 -8.76
N PRO A 141 -21.39 25.88 -7.74
CA PRO A 141 -19.99 25.53 -7.77
C PRO A 141 -19.70 24.43 -8.80
N GLN A 142 -18.60 24.60 -9.51
CA GLN A 142 -17.98 23.56 -10.33
C GLN A 142 -16.83 22.97 -9.51
N VAL A 143 -16.91 21.66 -9.21
CA VAL A 143 -16.00 21.02 -8.27
C VAL A 143 -15.02 20.11 -8.99
N TRP A 144 -13.76 20.22 -8.60
CA TRP A 144 -12.63 19.48 -9.15
C TRP A 144 -11.90 18.78 -8.02
N GLU A 145 -11.52 17.53 -8.22
CA GLU A 145 -10.53 16.86 -7.37
C GLU A 145 -9.13 17.17 -7.92
N TYR A 146 -8.23 17.58 -7.03
CA TYR A 146 -6.84 17.85 -7.38
C TYR A 146 -5.97 16.66 -6.98
N VAL A 147 -5.44 15.96 -7.98
CA VAL A 147 -4.58 14.79 -7.80
C VAL A 147 -3.42 14.87 -8.79
N GLU A 148 -2.18 14.80 -8.30
CA GLU A 148 -0.97 14.71 -9.13
C GLU A 148 -0.84 15.82 -10.22
N GLY A 149 -1.27 17.04 -9.90
CA GLY A 149 -1.22 18.17 -10.86
C GLY A 149 -2.34 18.19 -11.90
N LYS A 150 -3.37 17.36 -11.73
CA LYS A 150 -4.56 17.29 -12.59
C LYS A 150 -5.81 17.70 -11.83
N PHE A 151 -6.76 18.25 -12.57
CA PHE A 151 -8.08 18.63 -12.08
C PHE A 151 -9.13 17.69 -12.66
N LYS A 152 -9.64 16.78 -11.84
CA LYS A 152 -10.63 15.77 -12.22
C LYS A 152 -12.04 16.27 -11.92
N SER A 153 -12.92 16.29 -12.92
CA SER A 153 -14.28 16.84 -12.76
C SER A 153 -15.14 15.99 -11.81
N ILE A 154 -15.72 16.56 -10.76
CA ILE A 154 -16.51 15.80 -9.77
C ILE A 154 -18.02 15.88 -9.98
N ASN A 155 -18.55 17.04 -10.35
CA ASN A 155 -19.97 17.23 -10.57
C ASN A 155 -20.30 17.50 -12.04
N GLY A 156 -21.57 17.33 -12.42
CA GLY A 156 -22.00 17.44 -13.83
C GLY A 156 -21.69 18.78 -14.49
N THR A 157 -21.67 19.88 -13.73
CA THR A 157 -21.29 21.20 -14.26
C THR A 157 -19.79 21.28 -14.57
N ALA A 158 -18.93 20.71 -13.71
CA ALA A 158 -17.50 20.59 -13.97
C ALA A 158 -17.22 19.65 -15.16
N SER A 159 -17.89 18.50 -15.24
CA SER A 159 -17.72 17.56 -16.37
C SER A 159 -18.18 18.16 -17.70
N GLY A 160 -19.25 18.96 -17.67
CA GLY A 160 -19.74 19.68 -18.85
C GLY A 160 -18.73 20.69 -19.39
N VAL A 161 -18.01 21.43 -18.52
CA VAL A 161 -16.95 22.35 -18.97
C VAL A 161 -15.66 21.61 -19.33
N ALA A 162 -15.34 20.50 -18.66
CA ALA A 162 -14.19 19.63 -18.97
C ALA A 162 -14.26 19.11 -20.41
N SER A 163 -15.39 18.48 -20.76
CA SER A 163 -15.64 17.88 -22.08
C SER A 163 -15.73 18.90 -23.23
N THR A 164 -16.01 20.16 -22.93
CA THR A 164 -16.27 21.18 -23.95
C THR A 164 -15.19 22.26 -23.97
N ARG A 165 -15.33 23.25 -23.10
CA ARG A 165 -14.51 24.47 -23.07
C ARG A 165 -13.06 24.17 -22.68
N PHE A 166 -12.85 23.20 -21.80
CA PHE A 166 -11.53 22.84 -21.29
C PHE A 166 -10.90 21.62 -21.97
N SER A 167 -11.52 21.10 -23.04
CA SER A 167 -11.07 19.87 -23.72
C SER A 167 -9.62 19.91 -24.24
N ASN A 168 -9.07 21.10 -24.46
CA ASN A 168 -7.68 21.30 -24.90
C ASN A 168 -6.70 21.60 -23.75
N GLU A 169 -7.17 21.67 -22.50
CA GLU A 169 -6.32 21.94 -21.34
C GLU A 169 -5.74 20.64 -20.81
N GLY A 170 -4.43 20.43 -21.00
CA GLY A 170 -3.76 19.18 -20.64
C GLY A 170 -3.77 18.84 -19.14
N VAL A 171 -4.17 19.76 -18.26
CA VAL A 171 -4.31 19.54 -16.81
C VAL A 171 -5.73 19.22 -16.37
N ILE A 172 -6.71 19.35 -17.27
CA ILE A 172 -8.11 19.03 -17.00
C ILE A 172 -8.39 17.59 -17.44
N GLU A 173 -9.01 16.82 -16.55
CA GLU A 173 -9.40 15.43 -16.81
C GLU A 173 -10.87 15.22 -16.44
N GLU A 174 -11.57 14.43 -17.25
CA GLU A 174 -12.87 13.91 -16.86
C GLU A 174 -12.68 12.76 -15.88
N SER A 175 -13.42 12.79 -14.77
CA SER A 175 -13.41 11.68 -13.84
C SER A 175 -14.01 10.44 -14.47
N PRO A 176 -13.44 9.24 -14.21
CA PRO A 176 -14.04 8.00 -14.67
C PRO A 176 -15.42 7.82 -14.02
N LEU A 177 -16.39 7.38 -14.83
CA LEU A 177 -17.72 6.99 -14.36
C LEU A 177 -17.84 5.46 -14.34
N PRO A 178 -18.40 4.85 -13.26
CA PRO A 178 -18.90 5.51 -12.06
C PRO A 178 -17.79 6.06 -11.16
N LEU A 179 -18.07 7.16 -10.45
CA LEU A 179 -17.15 7.70 -9.45
C LEU A 179 -16.90 6.67 -8.33
N PRO A 180 -15.73 6.72 -7.66
CA PRO A 180 -15.46 5.93 -6.47
C PRO A 180 -16.57 6.04 -5.41
N ALA A 181 -16.91 4.92 -4.78
CA ALA A 181 -18.05 4.83 -3.85
C ALA A 181 -17.91 5.70 -2.59
N ASP A 182 -16.70 6.12 -2.25
CA ASP A 182 -16.38 7.05 -1.17
C ASP A 182 -16.70 8.52 -1.49
N ILE A 183 -17.00 8.85 -2.76
CA ILE A 183 -17.29 10.22 -3.20
C ILE A 183 -18.80 10.48 -3.17
N ASP A 184 -19.26 11.20 -2.16
CA ASP A 184 -20.60 11.80 -2.14
C ASP A 184 -20.57 13.19 -2.79
N VAL A 185 -20.91 13.23 -4.08
CA VAL A 185 -20.94 14.47 -4.88
C VAL A 185 -21.84 15.53 -4.25
N SER A 186 -22.98 15.14 -3.67
CA SER A 186 -23.95 16.10 -3.10
C SER A 186 -23.38 16.73 -1.83
N ALA A 187 -22.81 15.91 -0.94
CA ALA A 187 -22.16 16.38 0.27
C ALA A 187 -20.96 17.29 -0.04
N ILE A 188 -20.16 16.95 -1.06
CA ILE A 188 -19.01 17.75 -1.49
C ILE A 188 -19.46 19.10 -2.05
N VAL A 189 -20.42 19.10 -2.98
CA VAL A 189 -20.94 20.33 -3.60
C VAL A 189 -21.51 21.27 -2.54
N GLU A 190 -22.19 20.74 -1.53
CA GLU A 190 -22.73 21.55 -0.42
C GLU A 190 -21.63 22.29 0.35
N LYS A 191 -20.44 21.68 0.53
CA LYS A 191 -19.30 22.36 1.17
C LYS A 191 -18.81 23.57 0.38
N PHE A 192 -19.12 23.67 -0.91
CA PHE A 192 -18.72 24.79 -1.78
C PHE A 192 -19.85 25.76 -2.10
N LYS A 193 -21.07 25.51 -1.60
CA LYS A 193 -22.11 26.53 -1.58
C LYS A 193 -21.78 27.50 -0.45
N SER A 194 -21.57 28.76 -0.81
CA SER A 194 -21.31 29.84 0.14
C SER A 194 -22.55 30.68 0.35
#